data_AF-A0A5M3X8V5-F1
#
_entry.id   AF-A0A5M3X8V5-F1
#
_cell.length_a   1.000
_cell.length_b   1.000
_cell.length_c   1.000
_cell.angle_alpha   90.00
_cell.angle_beta   90.00
_cell.angle_gamma   90.00
#
_symmetry.space_group_name_H-M   'P 1'
#
loop_
_entity.id
_entity.type
_entity.pdbx_description
1 polymer ?
#
loop_
_entity_poly.entity_id
_entity_poly.type
_entity_poly.pdbx_seq_one_letter_code
_entity_poly.pdbx_strand_id
1 'polypeptide(L)'
;MPGSLSQDTQVSGGPLVVVQNDDLHGASYDYDHRVTFAGNWDHLEPATREAYQRFDALTEQGLDPGPGTDWRLYGTYAHTKLWLGPHGGHDYDERILRLVRTVAERAVDWTPSDAWNLAERAGYWARQGHTRHVELYRIPLSAAHLLHPQQRRDLFGHLTDLGELLPLLESLLTEEGPAGAVRNVVGEADPFATMLAEEYGPRLAGMLPLLRHWATADTPGPGDSWLTAVHDLLTPAAAALVHELVTHLAAYRGGPFVCHHADITWTEDRFLKDRSVSVVRGLIWTCEALDEPWVPSLLADAAVTCGTGHDGPGSTCRSETVAGAAVDVLARRGGTDTVTPLAFVQARVRAASVQENAARALDALADAAALTRDQFLDRTRPAADTEPREVEQARAATRYRLEQALIHQRAWTWREVGEHLLDHPVTGPDARALVWRIPGGPSGLPVRTADGWELAGHRPEGPVTLWHPVDASTEEVRAWRETGLAQPFEQVLREVYAEEPDRVAGHVVRYDLARTELIRHGWTGVSIGYWEHDRHEGQGEVVRDLAGWQARWMLRIVEGMSDEGWDLDALCATNPMTFHRNGHEVPVASVPPLVRSETLREADLTIAAASAGPNAQHLVDYYDGYWH
;
A
#
# COMPACT_ATOMS: atom_id res chain seq x y z
N MET A 1 53.69 -29.89 -34.20
CA MET A 1 52.59 -30.24 -35.13
C MET A 1 51.62 -31.13 -34.38
N PRO A 2 50.32 -30.80 -34.28
CA PRO A 2 49.60 -29.52 -34.50
C PRO A 2 49.25 -28.89 -33.12
N GLY A 3 48.75 -27.68 -32.93
CA GLY A 3 48.11 -26.70 -33.81
C GLY A 3 47.04 -26.00 -32.96
N SER A 4 47.36 -24.81 -32.46
CA SER A 4 46.49 -23.91 -31.72
C SER A 4 45.25 -23.50 -32.52
N LEU A 5 44.09 -23.43 -31.88
CA LEU A 5 42.99 -22.52 -32.24
C LEU A 5 42.15 -22.24 -30.98
N SER A 6 42.41 -21.07 -30.39
CA SER A 6 41.43 -20.36 -29.56
C SER A 6 40.25 -19.93 -30.43
N GLN A 7 39.03 -20.08 -29.92
CA GLN A 7 37.92 -19.20 -30.25
C GLN A 7 37.23 -18.80 -28.96
N ASP A 8 37.64 -17.65 -28.46
CA ASP A 8 36.83 -16.78 -27.62
C ASP A 8 35.54 -16.43 -28.39
N THR A 9 34.39 -16.73 -27.80
CA THR A 9 33.14 -16.04 -28.16
C THR A 9 32.84 -15.07 -27.04
N GLN A 10 33.36 -13.85 -27.18
CA GLN A 10 32.93 -12.69 -26.41
C GLN A 10 31.46 -12.42 -26.75
N VAL A 11 30.55 -12.78 -25.84
CA VAL A 11 29.26 -12.09 -25.73
C VAL A 11 29.56 -10.77 -25.03
N SER A 12 29.58 -9.69 -25.80
CA SER A 12 29.68 -8.32 -25.28
C SER A 12 28.38 -7.99 -24.53
N GLY A 13 28.33 -8.36 -23.26
CA GLY A 13 27.41 -7.76 -22.29
C GLY A 13 27.96 -6.39 -21.93
N GLY A 14 27.35 -5.33 -22.44
CA GLY A 14 27.56 -3.98 -21.91
C GLY A 14 27.18 -3.94 -20.42
N PRO A 15 27.79 -3.06 -19.61
CA PRO A 15 27.57 -3.07 -18.17
C PRO A 15 26.11 -2.73 -17.86
N LEU A 16 25.52 -3.53 -16.97
CA LEU A 16 24.33 -3.18 -16.20
C LEU A 16 24.61 -1.86 -15.47
N VAL A 17 24.03 -0.77 -15.95
CA VAL A 17 23.97 0.48 -15.18
C VAL A 17 22.76 0.35 -14.26
N VAL A 18 23.00 -0.08 -13.03
CA VAL A 18 22.07 0.10 -11.92
C VAL A 18 22.17 1.58 -11.56
N VAL A 19 21.24 2.40 -12.07
CA VAL A 19 21.09 3.79 -11.63
C VAL A 19 20.31 3.73 -10.32
N GLN A 20 20.96 4.11 -9.22
CA GLN A 20 20.30 4.29 -7.93
C GLN A 20 19.29 5.45 -8.04
N ASN A 21 18.21 5.37 -7.27
CA ASN A 21 17.10 6.33 -7.28
C ASN A 21 17.51 7.80 -7.03
N ASP A 22 18.73 8.04 -6.53
CA ASP A 22 19.24 9.36 -6.14
C ASP A 22 19.55 10.27 -7.34
N ASP A 23 19.67 9.73 -8.56
CA ASP A 23 19.91 10.55 -9.76
C ASP A 23 18.62 11.17 -10.34
N LEU A 24 17.44 10.87 -9.78
CA LEU A 24 16.15 11.36 -10.29
C LEU A 24 15.51 12.47 -9.44
N HIS A 25 15.97 12.69 -8.20
CA HIS A 25 15.37 13.65 -7.27
C HIS A 25 16.22 14.91 -7.00
N GLY A 26 17.52 14.91 -7.31
CA GLY A 26 18.39 16.10 -7.25
C GLY A 26 18.12 17.17 -8.31
N ALA A 27 17.14 16.95 -9.20
CA ALA A 27 16.69 17.95 -10.15
C ALA A 27 15.34 18.52 -9.71
N SER A 28 15.34 19.23 -8.58
CA SER A 28 14.56 20.45 -8.45
C SER A 28 14.97 21.37 -9.61
N TYR A 29 14.41 21.11 -10.79
CA TYR A 29 14.43 22.03 -11.90
C TYR A 29 13.65 23.24 -11.39
N ASP A 30 14.42 24.25 -10.97
CA ASP A 30 14.01 25.63 -10.79
C ASP A 30 13.23 26.08 -12.04
N TYR A 31 11.94 25.77 -12.04
CA TYR A 31 11.03 25.86 -13.19
C TYR A 31 10.58 27.31 -13.44
N ASP A 32 10.99 28.24 -12.57
CA ASP A 32 10.50 29.61 -12.54
C ASP A 32 11.41 30.61 -13.30
N HIS A 33 12.63 30.19 -13.68
CA HIS A 33 13.61 31.12 -14.28
C HIS A 33 14.20 30.71 -15.65
N ARG A 34 13.72 29.63 -16.28
CA ARG A 34 14.15 29.22 -17.64
C ARG A 34 13.03 29.17 -18.68
N VAL A 35 11.96 29.94 -18.46
CA VAL A 35 10.86 30.04 -19.42
C VAL A 35 11.31 30.90 -20.61
N THR A 36 11.78 30.21 -21.65
CA THR A 36 12.00 30.67 -23.02
C THR A 36 11.10 31.86 -23.40
N PHE A 37 11.65 33.05 -23.56
CA PHE A 37 10.97 34.10 -24.32
C PHE A 37 11.13 33.75 -25.80
N ALA A 38 10.05 33.60 -26.56
CA ALA A 38 10.15 33.48 -28.01
C ALA A 38 10.85 34.75 -28.55
N GLY A 39 12.11 34.61 -28.98
CA GLY A 39 12.97 35.73 -29.40
C GLY A 39 14.16 36.06 -28.47
N ASN A 40 14.31 35.39 -27.31
CA ASN A 40 15.56 35.40 -26.54
C ASN A 40 16.09 33.97 -26.40
N TRP A 41 17.18 33.68 -27.11
CA TRP A 41 17.79 32.36 -27.21
C TRP A 41 19.10 32.23 -26.41
N ASP A 42 19.39 33.19 -25.52
CA ASP A 42 20.72 33.30 -24.89
C ASP A 42 21.04 32.19 -23.87
N HIS A 43 20.03 31.43 -23.47
CA HIS A 43 20.15 30.28 -22.60
C HIS A 43 20.39 28.97 -23.38
N LEU A 44 20.24 28.97 -24.71
CA LEU A 44 20.47 27.79 -25.54
C LEU A 44 21.96 27.59 -25.84
N GLU A 45 22.34 26.34 -26.09
CA GLU A 45 23.65 25.98 -26.61
C GLU A 45 24.00 26.81 -27.86
N PRO A 46 25.25 27.27 -28.04
CA PRO A 46 25.64 28.14 -29.15
C PRO A 46 25.16 27.67 -30.54
N ALA A 47 25.29 26.38 -30.87
CA ALA A 47 24.86 25.86 -32.17
C ALA A 47 23.34 25.96 -32.39
N THR A 48 22.56 25.59 -31.38
CA THR A 48 21.08 25.68 -31.39
C THR A 48 20.63 27.14 -31.47
N ARG A 49 21.30 28.03 -30.71
CA ARG A 49 21.04 29.48 -30.73
C ARG A 49 21.26 30.08 -32.11
N GLU A 50 22.39 29.78 -32.75
CA GLU A 50 22.70 30.26 -34.11
C GLU A 50 21.68 29.78 -35.14
N ALA A 51 21.24 28.52 -35.03
CA ALA A 51 20.19 27.98 -35.89
C ALA A 51 18.84 28.70 -35.68
N TYR A 52 18.43 28.91 -34.43
CA TYR A 52 17.16 29.57 -34.10
C TYR A 52 17.15 31.04 -34.55
N GLN A 53 18.26 31.77 -34.37
CA GLN A 53 18.41 33.14 -34.88
C GLN A 53 18.31 33.20 -36.41
N ARG A 54 18.89 32.20 -37.10
CA ARG A 54 18.74 32.07 -38.56
C ARG A 54 17.28 31.81 -38.95
N PHE A 55 16.58 30.94 -38.23
CA PHE A 55 15.17 30.65 -38.48
C PHE A 55 14.26 31.85 -38.21
N ASP A 56 14.55 32.65 -37.18
CA ASP A 56 13.85 33.92 -36.93
C ASP A 56 14.00 34.87 -38.12
N ALA A 57 15.23 35.09 -38.62
CA ALA A 57 15.47 35.97 -39.76
C ALA A 57 14.73 35.51 -41.04
N LEU A 58 14.64 34.20 -41.28
CA LEU A 58 13.89 33.63 -42.40
C LEU A 58 12.37 33.78 -42.21
N THR A 59 11.88 33.53 -41.00
CA THR A 59 10.46 33.63 -40.64
C THR A 59 9.95 35.07 -40.75
N GLU A 60 10.76 36.05 -40.32
CA GLU A 60 10.47 37.48 -40.46
C GLU A 60 10.32 37.89 -41.93
N GLN A 61 11.15 37.31 -42.81
CA GLN A 61 11.11 37.51 -44.27
C GLN A 61 10.04 36.66 -44.96
N GLY A 62 9.36 35.76 -44.25
CA GLY A 62 8.38 34.83 -44.82
C GLY A 62 8.98 33.79 -45.76
N LEU A 63 10.25 33.42 -45.55
CA LEU A 63 11.00 32.47 -46.37
C LEU A 63 11.06 31.09 -45.70
N ASP A 64 11.12 30.04 -46.52
CA ASP A 64 11.34 28.66 -46.07
C ASP A 64 12.78 28.46 -45.54
N PRO A 65 13.02 27.49 -44.63
CA PRO A 65 14.32 27.26 -44.02
C PRO A 65 15.41 26.74 -44.98
N GLY A 66 15.02 26.38 -46.22
CA GLY A 66 15.92 26.02 -47.32
C GLY A 66 16.28 24.52 -47.41
N PRO A 67 17.08 24.13 -48.41
CA PRO A 67 17.59 22.76 -48.51
C PRO A 67 18.67 22.50 -47.44
N GLY A 68 18.66 21.29 -46.87
CA GLY A 68 19.62 20.89 -45.82
C GLY A 68 19.25 21.32 -44.40
N THR A 69 18.01 21.79 -44.18
CA THR A 69 17.46 22.05 -42.85
C THR A 69 17.39 20.78 -42.02
N ASP A 70 17.88 20.85 -40.79
CA ASP A 70 17.54 19.89 -39.75
C ASP A 70 16.07 20.12 -39.34
N TRP A 71 15.19 19.24 -39.82
CA TRP A 71 13.74 19.37 -39.63
C TRP A 71 13.30 19.11 -38.19
N ARG A 72 14.08 18.33 -37.42
CA ARG A 72 13.84 18.09 -35.99
C ARG A 72 14.13 19.37 -35.19
N LEU A 73 15.26 20.01 -35.45
CA LEU A 73 15.61 21.30 -34.84
C LEU A 73 14.64 22.42 -35.26
N TYR A 74 14.29 22.48 -36.56
CA TYR A 74 13.33 23.46 -37.08
C TYR A 74 11.91 23.25 -36.52
N GLY A 75 11.48 22.00 -36.35
CA GLY A 75 10.19 21.69 -35.74
C GLY A 75 10.12 22.09 -34.27
N THR A 76 11.21 21.89 -33.51
CA THR A 76 11.30 22.34 -32.12
C THR A 76 11.27 23.86 -32.03
N TYR A 77 11.95 24.56 -32.93
CA TYR A 77 11.86 26.01 -33.08
C TYR A 77 10.42 26.46 -33.37
N ALA A 78 9.79 25.87 -34.40
CA ALA A 78 8.44 26.24 -34.82
C ALA A 78 7.42 26.05 -33.69
N HIS A 79 7.52 24.96 -32.92
CA HIS A 79 6.69 24.74 -31.73
C HIS A 79 6.97 25.78 -30.64
N THR A 80 8.24 26.08 -30.35
CA THR A 80 8.66 27.09 -29.35
C THR A 80 8.10 28.49 -29.65
N LYS A 81 7.93 28.85 -30.93
CA LYS A 81 7.32 30.13 -31.34
C LYS A 81 5.83 30.24 -31.01
N LEU A 82 5.16 29.17 -30.59
CA LEU A 82 3.79 29.22 -30.07
C LEU A 82 3.74 29.73 -28.63
N TRP A 83 4.86 29.87 -27.93
CA TRP A 83 4.87 30.52 -26.63
C TRP A 83 4.74 32.05 -26.74
N LEU A 84 3.75 32.61 -26.03
CA LEU A 84 3.37 34.02 -26.02
C LEU A 84 3.43 34.63 -24.60
N GLY A 85 4.03 33.91 -23.65
CA GLY A 85 4.08 34.30 -22.23
C GLY A 85 2.94 33.70 -21.37
N PRO A 86 3.00 33.89 -20.04
CA PRO A 86 2.01 33.39 -19.07
C PRO A 86 0.67 34.13 -19.10
N HIS A 87 0.60 35.25 -19.83
CA HIS A 87 -0.63 35.97 -20.17
C HIS A 87 -0.84 36.00 -21.69
N GLY A 88 -0.22 35.05 -22.40
CA GLY A 88 -0.22 34.97 -23.86
C GLY A 88 -1.63 34.74 -24.41
N GLY A 89 -2.00 35.52 -25.43
CA GLY A 89 -3.34 35.48 -26.02
C GLY A 89 -3.60 34.29 -26.95
N HIS A 90 -4.76 34.35 -27.62
CA HIS A 90 -5.36 33.25 -28.40
C HIS A 90 -5.06 33.29 -29.91
N ASP A 91 -4.28 34.28 -30.36
CA ASP A 91 -4.04 34.57 -31.78
C ASP A 91 -2.56 34.45 -32.13
N TYR A 92 -2.18 33.27 -32.61
CA TYR A 92 -0.87 33.04 -33.21
C TYR A 92 -0.74 33.76 -34.56
N ASP A 93 0.45 34.32 -34.84
CA ASP A 93 0.76 34.87 -36.16
C ASP A 93 0.65 33.76 -37.23
N GLU A 94 -0.07 34.03 -38.33
CA GLU A 94 -0.28 33.05 -39.40
C GLU A 94 1.05 32.58 -40.04
N ARG A 95 2.12 33.37 -39.96
CA ARG A 95 3.47 32.91 -40.34
C ARG A 95 3.91 31.74 -39.47
N ILE A 96 3.73 31.83 -38.16
CA ILE A 96 4.08 30.77 -37.20
C ILE A 96 3.19 29.55 -37.39
N LEU A 97 1.87 29.73 -37.56
CA LEU A 97 0.95 28.63 -37.84
C LEU A 97 1.32 27.87 -39.12
N ARG A 98 1.74 28.58 -40.17
CA ARG A 98 2.25 27.94 -41.39
C ARG A 98 3.50 27.10 -41.12
N LEU A 99 4.42 27.55 -40.27
CA LEU A 99 5.60 26.74 -39.90
C LEU A 99 5.16 25.44 -39.22
N VAL A 100 4.25 25.53 -38.25
CA VAL A 100 3.75 24.39 -37.48
C VAL A 100 3.07 23.36 -38.37
N ARG A 101 2.19 23.79 -39.27
CA ARG A 101 1.53 22.91 -40.25
C ARG A 101 2.54 22.25 -41.19
N THR A 102 3.48 23.04 -41.70
CA THR A 102 4.54 22.61 -42.63
C THR A 102 5.48 21.58 -42.00
N VAL A 103 5.72 21.66 -40.69
CA VAL A 103 6.50 20.65 -39.95
C VAL A 103 5.66 19.39 -39.73
N ALA A 104 4.43 19.54 -39.24
CA ALA A 104 3.58 18.39 -38.88
C ALA A 104 3.16 17.52 -40.08
N GLU A 105 3.11 18.08 -41.29
CA GLU A 105 2.80 17.34 -42.53
C GLU A 105 4.02 16.62 -43.12
N ARG A 106 5.22 16.80 -42.54
CA ARG A 106 6.44 16.12 -42.98
C ARG A 106 6.74 14.88 -42.16
N ALA A 107 7.39 13.91 -42.82
CA ALA A 107 8.07 12.81 -42.15
C ALA A 107 9.38 13.31 -41.54
N VAL A 108 9.30 13.89 -40.35
CA VAL A 108 10.46 14.30 -39.54
C VAL A 108 10.95 13.10 -38.73
N ASP A 109 12.26 12.97 -38.60
CA ASP A 109 12.98 11.93 -37.84
C ASP A 109 12.99 12.22 -36.34
N TRP A 110 11.80 12.42 -35.77
CA TRP A 110 11.61 12.61 -34.33
C TRP A 110 12.12 11.40 -33.53
N THR A 111 12.64 11.66 -32.32
CA THR A 111 12.88 10.62 -31.31
C THR A 111 11.72 10.56 -30.31
N PRO A 112 11.59 9.46 -29.52
CA PRO A 112 10.63 9.40 -28.43
C PRO A 112 10.79 10.55 -27.42
N SER A 113 12.03 10.97 -27.14
CA SER A 113 12.31 12.12 -26.26
C SER A 113 11.83 13.44 -26.86
N ASP A 114 11.92 13.65 -28.18
CA ASP A 114 11.32 14.84 -28.80
C ASP A 114 9.81 14.82 -28.69
N ALA A 115 9.18 13.69 -29.03
CA ALA A 115 7.73 13.54 -28.99
C ALA A 115 7.18 13.83 -27.58
N TRP A 116 7.84 13.28 -26.55
CA TRP A 116 7.54 13.53 -25.16
C TRP A 116 7.69 15.02 -24.80
N ASN A 117 8.85 15.62 -25.07
CA ASN A 117 9.13 17.02 -24.73
C ASN A 117 8.20 18.02 -25.42
N LEU A 118 7.84 17.77 -26.69
CA LEU A 118 6.88 18.58 -27.44
C LEU A 118 5.48 18.49 -26.82
N ALA A 119 5.06 17.29 -26.40
CA ALA A 119 3.77 17.06 -25.77
C ALA A 119 3.66 17.71 -24.38
N GLU A 120 4.66 17.49 -23.51
CA GLU A 120 4.74 18.09 -22.17
C GLU A 120 4.71 19.62 -22.24
N ARG A 121 5.48 20.20 -23.16
CA ARG A 121 5.52 21.64 -23.39
C ARG A 121 4.17 22.19 -23.83
N ALA A 122 3.50 21.52 -24.77
CA ALA A 122 2.15 21.89 -25.20
C ALA A 122 1.14 21.84 -24.03
N GLY A 123 1.21 20.80 -23.20
CA GLY A 123 0.40 20.66 -21.99
C GLY A 123 0.67 21.73 -20.93
N TYR A 124 1.94 22.07 -20.72
CA TYR A 124 2.30 23.20 -19.86
C TYR A 124 1.73 24.52 -20.39
N TRP A 125 1.89 24.83 -21.67
CA TRP A 125 1.36 26.07 -22.26
C TRP A 125 -0.17 26.14 -22.21
N ALA A 126 -0.87 25.03 -22.46
CA ALA A 126 -2.33 24.96 -22.31
C ALA A 126 -2.76 25.31 -20.87
N ARG A 127 -2.05 24.81 -19.85
CA ARG A 127 -2.28 25.17 -18.43
C ARG A 127 -1.99 26.64 -18.12
N GLN A 128 -1.13 27.30 -18.89
CA GLN A 128 -0.85 28.74 -18.81
C GLN A 128 -1.86 29.61 -19.58
N GLY A 129 -2.95 29.03 -20.12
CA GLY A 129 -4.04 29.78 -20.77
C GLY A 129 -3.94 29.92 -22.29
N HIS A 130 -3.00 29.22 -22.94
CA HIS A 130 -2.92 29.16 -24.40
C HIS A 130 -4.11 28.41 -25.01
N THR A 131 -4.58 28.84 -26.17
CA THR A 131 -5.74 28.24 -26.90
C THR A 131 -5.37 27.85 -28.33
N ARG A 132 -6.36 27.49 -29.16
CA ARG A 132 -6.18 26.86 -30.48
C ARG A 132 -5.41 25.55 -30.35
N HIS A 133 -5.97 24.64 -29.55
CA HIS A 133 -5.31 23.41 -29.16
C HIS A 133 -4.98 22.52 -30.37
N VAL A 134 -5.78 22.57 -31.43
CA VAL A 134 -5.45 21.93 -32.72
C VAL A 134 -4.05 22.30 -33.22
N GLU A 135 -3.68 23.58 -33.21
CA GLU A 135 -2.36 24.02 -33.70
C GLU A 135 -1.27 23.79 -32.67
N LEU A 136 -1.60 23.99 -31.39
CA LEU A 136 -0.69 23.76 -30.25
C LEU A 136 -0.18 22.32 -30.19
N TYR A 137 -1.08 21.35 -30.43
CA TYR A 137 -0.79 19.92 -30.37
C TYR A 137 -0.48 19.30 -31.73
N ARG A 138 -0.49 20.07 -32.83
CA ARG A 138 -0.31 19.52 -34.19
C ARG A 138 1.00 18.75 -34.38
N ILE A 139 2.12 19.37 -34.00
CA ILE A 139 3.45 18.73 -34.06
C ILE A 139 3.53 17.57 -33.05
N PRO A 140 3.21 17.75 -31.75
CA PRO A 140 3.19 16.64 -30.78
C PRO A 140 2.41 15.41 -31.27
N LEU A 141 1.21 15.61 -31.82
CA LEU A 141 0.35 14.51 -32.31
C LEU A 141 0.96 13.79 -33.52
N SER A 142 1.67 14.49 -34.42
CA SER A 142 2.37 13.83 -35.53
C SER A 142 3.49 12.89 -35.06
N ALA A 143 4.14 13.21 -33.93
CA ALA A 143 5.23 12.43 -33.36
C ALA A 143 4.76 11.37 -32.35
N ALA A 144 3.51 11.42 -31.91
CA ALA A 144 2.99 10.59 -30.82
C ALA A 144 3.05 9.08 -31.07
N HIS A 145 3.09 8.64 -32.34
CA HIS A 145 3.21 7.22 -32.70
C HIS A 145 4.54 6.59 -32.27
N LEU A 146 5.55 7.40 -31.96
CA LEU A 146 6.84 6.96 -31.42
C LEU A 146 6.78 6.58 -29.93
N LEU A 147 5.69 6.95 -29.25
CA LEU A 147 5.49 6.72 -27.83
C LEU A 147 4.70 5.43 -27.58
N HIS A 148 5.01 4.80 -26.45
CA HIS A 148 4.26 3.65 -25.95
C HIS A 148 2.77 4.01 -25.80
N PRO A 149 1.81 3.09 -26.07
CA PRO A 149 0.37 3.37 -25.94
C PRO A 149 -0.01 4.01 -24.59
N GLN A 150 0.58 3.54 -23.49
CA GLN A 150 0.32 4.12 -22.17
C GLN A 150 0.83 5.57 -22.05
N GLN A 151 2.02 5.88 -22.56
CA GLN A 151 2.55 7.25 -22.58
C GLN A 151 1.64 8.20 -23.38
N ARG A 152 1.08 7.72 -24.49
CA ARG A 152 0.10 8.51 -25.27
C ARG A 152 -1.14 8.83 -24.43
N ARG A 153 -1.66 7.87 -23.66
CA ARG A 153 -2.81 8.10 -22.76
C ARG A 153 -2.47 9.08 -21.65
N ASP A 154 -1.28 8.98 -21.07
CA ASP A 154 -0.86 9.86 -19.97
C ASP A 154 -0.70 11.31 -20.46
N LEU A 155 -0.07 11.50 -21.62
CA LEU A 155 0.18 12.82 -22.21
C LEU A 155 -1.06 13.46 -22.84
N PHE A 156 -1.91 12.68 -23.51
CA PHE A 156 -3.00 13.23 -24.34
C PHE A 156 -4.41 12.89 -23.86
N GLY A 157 -4.57 11.96 -22.90
CA GLY A 157 -5.89 11.48 -22.49
C GLY A 157 -6.80 12.57 -21.93
N HIS A 158 -6.24 13.52 -21.18
CA HIS A 158 -6.96 14.67 -20.63
C HIS A 158 -7.47 15.66 -21.70
N LEU A 159 -6.99 15.56 -22.94
CA LEU A 159 -7.40 16.44 -24.05
C LEU A 159 -8.68 15.96 -24.73
N THR A 160 -9.21 14.79 -24.36
CA THR A 160 -10.45 14.26 -24.95
C THR A 160 -11.68 15.13 -24.65
N ASP A 161 -11.64 15.93 -23.59
CA ASP A 161 -12.66 16.95 -23.28
C ASP A 161 -12.65 18.13 -24.28
N LEU A 162 -11.56 18.30 -25.05
CA LEU A 162 -11.44 19.31 -26.09
C LEU A 162 -12.01 18.76 -27.39
N GLY A 163 -13.31 18.99 -27.63
CA GLY A 163 -14.05 18.42 -28.76
C GLY A 163 -13.42 18.64 -30.15
N GLU A 164 -12.59 19.67 -30.34
CA GLU A 164 -11.87 19.92 -31.60
C GLU A 164 -10.74 18.90 -31.88
N LEU A 165 -10.19 18.26 -30.84
CA LEU A 165 -9.12 17.26 -30.95
C LEU A 165 -9.64 15.81 -30.86
N LEU A 166 -10.88 15.62 -30.42
CA LEU A 166 -11.43 14.29 -30.13
C LEU A 166 -11.25 13.27 -31.27
N PRO A 167 -11.53 13.56 -32.56
CA PRO A 167 -11.36 12.58 -33.63
C PRO A 167 -9.90 12.14 -33.84
N LEU A 168 -8.95 13.04 -33.63
CA LEU A 168 -7.51 12.75 -33.74
C LEU A 168 -7.05 11.88 -32.55
N LEU A 169 -7.54 12.20 -31.36
CA LEU A 169 -7.19 11.50 -30.12
C LEU A 169 -7.80 10.10 -30.06
N GLU A 170 -9.04 9.92 -30.50
CA GLU A 170 -9.69 8.59 -30.53
C GLU A 170 -8.87 7.60 -31.35
N SER A 171 -8.42 7.97 -32.55
CA SER A 171 -7.57 7.11 -33.38
C SER A 171 -6.20 6.85 -32.76
N LEU A 172 -5.66 7.79 -31.97
CA LEU A 172 -4.32 7.69 -31.38
C LEU A 172 -4.30 6.84 -30.11
N LEU A 173 -5.35 6.93 -29.29
CA LEU A 173 -5.43 6.36 -27.95
C LEU A 173 -6.16 5.02 -27.89
N THR A 174 -6.95 4.69 -28.91
CA THR A 174 -7.72 3.45 -28.96
C THR A 174 -6.88 2.32 -29.51
N GLU A 175 -6.73 1.26 -28.71
CA GLU A 175 -6.16 0.00 -29.15
C GLU A 175 -7.26 -0.96 -29.61
N GLU A 176 -7.01 -1.68 -30.72
CA GLU A 176 -7.94 -2.67 -31.27
C GLU A 176 -7.77 -4.06 -30.62
N GLY A 177 -8.76 -4.93 -30.83
CA GLY A 177 -8.76 -6.30 -30.34
C GLY A 177 -9.15 -6.45 -28.86
N PRO A 178 -9.24 -7.69 -28.35
CA PRO A 178 -9.74 -7.94 -26.99
C PRO A 178 -8.87 -7.35 -25.89
N ALA A 179 -7.54 -7.49 -25.97
CA ALA A 179 -6.61 -6.90 -25.00
C ALA A 179 -6.63 -5.36 -25.08
N GLY A 180 -6.67 -4.81 -26.31
CA GLY A 180 -6.80 -3.37 -26.54
C GLY A 180 -8.07 -2.79 -25.92
N ALA A 181 -9.22 -3.48 -26.04
CA ALA A 181 -10.47 -3.06 -25.43
C ALA A 181 -10.39 -2.94 -23.90
N VAL A 182 -9.64 -3.83 -23.24
CA VAL A 182 -9.39 -3.76 -21.78
C VAL A 182 -8.39 -2.64 -21.45
N ARG A 183 -7.28 -2.54 -22.18
CA ARG A 183 -6.27 -1.47 -22.02
C ARG A 183 -6.88 -0.07 -22.20
N ASN A 184 -7.88 0.07 -23.06
CA ASN A 184 -8.61 1.33 -23.24
C ASN A 184 -9.42 1.74 -21.99
N VAL A 185 -9.75 0.81 -21.09
CA VAL A 185 -10.45 1.09 -19.82
C VAL A 185 -9.46 1.21 -18.67
N VAL A 186 -8.63 0.19 -18.45
CA VAL A 186 -7.78 0.08 -17.25
C VAL A 186 -6.41 0.73 -17.46
N GLY A 187 -5.97 0.87 -18.72
CA GLY A 187 -4.59 1.21 -19.06
C GLY A 187 -3.66 0.00 -18.95
N GLU A 188 -2.35 0.26 -19.07
CA GLU A 188 -1.27 -0.66 -18.71
C GLU A 188 -0.36 0.06 -17.72
N ALA A 189 -0.79 0.11 -16.46
CA ALA A 189 -0.14 0.91 -15.42
C ALA A 189 0.55 0.07 -14.33
N ASP A 190 0.20 -1.22 -14.24
CA ASP A 190 0.74 -2.17 -13.27
C ASP A 190 0.55 -3.61 -13.79
N PRO A 191 1.18 -4.62 -13.15
CA PRO A 191 1.09 -6.00 -13.61
C PRO A 191 -0.34 -6.56 -13.54
N PHE A 192 -1.19 -6.05 -12.64
CA PHE A 192 -2.58 -6.49 -12.56
C PHE A 192 -3.37 -6.04 -13.79
N ALA A 193 -3.22 -4.78 -14.22
CA ALA A 193 -3.83 -4.27 -15.45
C ALA A 193 -3.34 -5.02 -16.70
N THR A 194 -2.04 -5.32 -16.79
CA THR A 194 -1.48 -6.16 -17.87
C THR A 194 -2.13 -7.53 -17.88
N MET A 195 -2.26 -8.19 -16.72
CA MET A 195 -2.92 -9.50 -16.61
C MET A 195 -4.40 -9.44 -17.02
N LEU A 196 -5.15 -8.42 -16.61
CA LEU A 196 -6.53 -8.22 -17.09
C LEU A 196 -6.61 -8.13 -18.62
N ALA A 197 -5.68 -7.41 -19.25
CA ALA A 197 -5.66 -7.24 -20.70
C ALA A 197 -5.22 -8.50 -21.45
N GLU A 198 -4.09 -9.08 -21.06
CA GLU A 198 -3.43 -10.16 -21.81
C GLU A 198 -4.07 -11.53 -21.53
N GLU A 199 -4.43 -11.81 -20.28
CA GLU A 199 -4.98 -13.12 -19.89
C GLU A 199 -6.51 -13.16 -19.97
N TYR A 200 -7.16 -12.08 -19.52
CA TYR A 200 -8.62 -12.01 -19.44
C TYR A 200 -9.28 -11.22 -20.58
N GLY A 201 -8.49 -10.64 -21.49
CA GLY A 201 -8.93 -9.79 -22.60
C GLY A 201 -10.15 -10.31 -23.36
N PRO A 202 -10.14 -11.54 -23.90
CA PRO A 202 -11.29 -12.09 -24.63
C PRO A 202 -12.60 -12.14 -23.82
N ARG A 203 -12.54 -12.47 -22.53
CA ARG A 203 -13.72 -12.56 -21.65
C ARG A 203 -14.19 -11.18 -21.22
N LEU A 204 -13.28 -10.31 -20.83
CA LEU A 204 -13.58 -8.94 -20.41
C LEU A 204 -14.07 -8.07 -21.56
N ALA A 205 -13.55 -8.25 -22.78
CA ALA A 205 -14.07 -7.58 -23.97
C ALA A 205 -15.53 -7.97 -24.27
N GLY A 206 -15.92 -9.22 -24.00
CA GLY A 206 -17.31 -9.68 -24.07
C GLY A 206 -18.21 -9.10 -22.96
N MET A 207 -17.62 -8.53 -21.91
CA MET A 207 -18.29 -7.92 -20.76
C MET A 207 -17.90 -6.45 -20.58
N LEU A 208 -17.54 -5.78 -21.67
CA LEU A 208 -16.98 -4.43 -21.65
C LEU A 208 -17.87 -3.39 -20.92
N PRO A 209 -19.22 -3.44 -21.01
CA PRO A 209 -20.07 -2.56 -20.21
C PRO A 209 -19.84 -2.70 -18.70
N LEU A 210 -19.67 -3.93 -18.20
CA LEU A 210 -19.40 -4.19 -16.78
C LEU A 210 -18.00 -3.72 -16.38
N LEU A 211 -16.98 -3.98 -17.20
CA LEU A 211 -15.62 -3.49 -16.95
C LEU A 211 -15.56 -1.96 -16.91
N ARG A 212 -16.24 -1.27 -17.84
CA ARG A 212 -16.36 0.20 -17.83
C ARG A 212 -17.09 0.68 -16.59
N HIS A 213 -18.14 -0.02 -16.16
CA HIS A 213 -18.85 0.30 -14.93
C HIS A 213 -17.95 0.18 -13.69
N TRP A 214 -17.09 -0.86 -13.61
CA TRP A 214 -16.10 -0.98 -12.54
C TRP A 214 -15.14 0.21 -12.48
N ALA A 215 -14.70 0.73 -13.63
CA ALA A 215 -13.81 1.89 -13.69
C ALA A 215 -14.44 3.18 -13.14
N THR A 216 -15.76 3.24 -12.97
CA THR A 216 -16.47 4.39 -12.37
C THR A 216 -16.54 4.34 -10.84
N ALA A 217 -15.96 3.32 -10.20
CA ALA A 217 -15.88 3.25 -8.75
C ALA A 217 -14.80 4.20 -8.24
N ASP A 218 -15.04 5.51 -8.32
CA ASP A 218 -14.19 6.62 -7.88
C ASP A 218 -14.62 7.20 -6.51
N THR A 219 -15.85 6.94 -6.07
CA THR A 219 -16.40 7.33 -4.76
C THR A 219 -15.96 6.42 -3.60
N PRO A 220 -16.14 6.82 -2.32
CA PRO A 220 -15.82 5.96 -1.17
C PRO A 220 -16.62 4.65 -1.10
N GLY A 221 -17.86 4.63 -1.61
CA GLY A 221 -18.73 3.44 -1.63
C GLY A 221 -19.71 3.48 -2.81
N PRO A 222 -20.33 2.34 -3.16
CA PRO A 222 -21.31 2.27 -4.23
C PRO A 222 -22.63 2.92 -3.77
N GLY A 223 -23.25 3.71 -4.64
CA GLY A 223 -24.63 4.16 -4.45
C GLY A 223 -25.65 3.14 -4.94
N ASP A 224 -26.91 3.25 -4.52
CA ASP A 224 -27.99 2.33 -4.92
C ASP A 224 -28.15 2.22 -6.45
N SER A 225 -28.02 3.34 -7.16
CA SER A 225 -28.06 3.35 -8.64
C SER A 225 -26.88 2.63 -9.27
N TRP A 226 -25.72 2.66 -8.62
CA TRP A 226 -24.52 1.96 -9.08
C TRP A 226 -24.70 0.45 -8.94
N LEU A 227 -25.26 -0.02 -7.82
CA LEU A 227 -25.60 -1.44 -7.59
C LEU A 227 -26.71 -1.92 -8.52
N THR A 228 -27.73 -1.08 -8.79
CA THR A 228 -28.79 -1.40 -9.76
C THR A 228 -28.19 -1.68 -11.14
N ALA A 229 -27.27 -0.82 -11.60
CA ALA A 229 -26.58 -1.03 -12.88
C ALA A 229 -25.73 -2.31 -12.89
N VAL A 230 -25.11 -2.68 -11.76
CA VAL A 230 -24.42 -3.98 -11.63
C VAL A 230 -25.40 -5.12 -11.82
N HIS A 231 -26.55 -5.11 -11.16
CA HIS A 231 -27.56 -6.17 -11.30
C HIS A 231 -28.03 -6.35 -12.75
N ASP A 232 -28.18 -5.25 -13.50
CA ASP A 232 -28.57 -5.29 -14.92
C ASP A 232 -27.48 -5.86 -15.83
N LEU A 233 -26.20 -5.68 -15.46
CA LEU A 233 -25.03 -6.12 -16.24
C LEU A 233 -24.52 -7.51 -15.83
N LEU A 234 -24.93 -8.00 -14.66
CA LEU A 234 -24.42 -9.23 -14.08
C LEU A 234 -25.03 -10.46 -14.79
N THR A 235 -24.16 -11.35 -15.25
CA THR A 235 -24.53 -12.65 -15.82
C THR A 235 -23.85 -13.78 -15.04
N PRO A 236 -24.29 -15.05 -15.16
CA PRO A 236 -23.60 -16.17 -14.52
C PRO A 236 -22.11 -16.27 -14.93
N ALA A 237 -21.81 -15.97 -16.20
CA ALA A 237 -20.43 -15.93 -16.67
C ALA A 237 -19.63 -14.77 -16.05
N ALA A 238 -20.26 -13.61 -15.83
CA ALA A 238 -19.64 -12.48 -15.14
C ALA A 238 -19.40 -12.81 -13.66
N ALA A 239 -20.35 -13.42 -12.96
CA ALA A 239 -20.18 -13.87 -11.57
C ALA A 239 -19.01 -14.86 -11.42
N ALA A 240 -18.88 -15.81 -12.35
CA ALA A 240 -17.75 -16.74 -12.38
C ALA A 240 -16.41 -16.02 -12.62
N LEU A 241 -16.38 -15.01 -13.50
CA LEU A 241 -15.19 -14.19 -13.71
C LEU A 241 -14.84 -13.34 -12.49
N VAL A 242 -15.84 -12.76 -11.80
CA VAL A 242 -15.64 -12.01 -10.56
C VAL A 242 -14.99 -12.90 -9.50
N HIS A 243 -15.51 -14.11 -9.30
CA HIS A 243 -14.92 -15.08 -8.36
C HIS A 243 -13.44 -15.37 -8.67
N GLU A 244 -13.11 -15.58 -9.95
CA GLU A 244 -11.74 -15.85 -10.41
C GLU A 244 -10.81 -14.66 -10.20
N LEU A 245 -11.24 -13.44 -10.57
CA LEU A 245 -10.45 -12.22 -10.42
C LEU A 245 -10.22 -11.85 -8.95
N VAL A 246 -11.23 -12.00 -8.08
CA VAL A 246 -11.06 -11.77 -6.64
C VAL A 246 -10.17 -12.85 -6.02
N THR A 247 -10.26 -14.10 -6.50
CA THR A 247 -9.34 -15.18 -6.10
C THR A 247 -7.89 -14.84 -6.48
N HIS A 248 -7.68 -14.32 -7.69
CA HIS A 248 -6.36 -13.86 -8.11
C HIS A 248 -5.88 -12.69 -7.24
N LEU A 249 -6.74 -11.70 -6.97
CA LEU A 249 -6.44 -10.56 -6.10
C LEU A 249 -6.05 -11.01 -4.68
N ALA A 250 -6.74 -12.00 -4.10
CA ALA A 250 -6.42 -12.56 -2.79
C ALA A 250 -5.05 -13.26 -2.74
N ALA A 251 -4.56 -13.77 -3.88
CA ALA A 251 -3.22 -14.36 -4.00
C ALA A 251 -2.15 -13.36 -4.48
N TYR A 252 -2.56 -12.19 -4.98
CA TYR A 252 -1.69 -11.24 -5.65
C TYR A 252 -0.71 -10.57 -4.69
N ARG A 253 0.54 -10.37 -5.14
CA ARG A 253 1.60 -9.75 -4.32
C ARG A 253 2.27 -8.55 -4.98
N GLY A 254 1.75 -8.10 -6.12
CA GLY A 254 2.47 -7.15 -6.96
C GLY A 254 3.57 -7.83 -7.75
N GLY A 255 4.40 -7.03 -8.40
CA GLY A 255 5.60 -7.53 -9.05
C GLY A 255 6.30 -6.46 -9.88
N PRO A 256 7.43 -6.83 -10.51
CA PRO A 256 8.18 -5.92 -11.34
C PRO A 256 7.34 -5.49 -12.54
N PHE A 257 7.31 -4.19 -12.78
CA PHE A 257 6.60 -3.55 -13.87
C PHE A 257 7.54 -2.62 -14.62
N VAL A 258 7.51 -2.71 -15.96
CA VAL A 258 8.35 -1.86 -16.81
C VAL A 258 7.64 -0.52 -17.02
N CYS A 259 8.23 0.52 -16.45
CA CYS A 259 7.80 1.90 -16.65
C CYS A 259 8.49 2.49 -17.88
N HIS A 260 7.78 3.38 -18.58
CA HIS A 260 8.26 4.02 -19.81
C HIS A 260 8.18 5.55 -19.67
N HIS A 261 9.28 6.25 -19.89
CA HIS A 261 9.33 7.72 -20.00
C HIS A 261 10.19 8.12 -21.19
N ALA A 262 9.58 8.70 -22.23
CA ALA A 262 10.22 8.89 -23.52
C ALA A 262 10.90 7.59 -24.01
N ASP A 263 12.22 7.62 -24.20
CA ASP A 263 13.10 6.51 -24.57
C ASP A 263 13.70 5.74 -23.38
N ILE A 264 13.45 6.21 -22.15
CA ILE A 264 13.95 5.61 -20.92
C ILE A 264 12.94 4.58 -20.41
N THR A 265 13.45 3.41 -20.02
CA THR A 265 12.66 2.38 -19.34
C THR A 265 13.36 1.94 -18.08
N TRP A 266 12.60 1.81 -17.00
CA TRP A 266 13.07 1.25 -15.74
C TRP A 266 12.04 0.28 -15.17
N THR A 267 12.45 -0.54 -14.21
CA THR A 267 11.56 -1.51 -13.58
C THR A 267 11.28 -1.07 -12.15
N GLU A 268 10.02 -1.11 -11.75
CA GLU A 268 9.59 -0.84 -10.37
C GLU A 268 8.68 -1.97 -9.90
N ASP A 269 8.77 -2.33 -8.62
CA ASP A 269 7.76 -3.19 -8.03
C ASP A 269 6.46 -2.42 -7.80
N ARG A 270 5.39 -2.86 -8.45
CA ARG A 270 4.07 -2.23 -8.39
C ARG A 270 3.02 -3.24 -7.93
N PHE A 271 2.12 -2.78 -7.06
CA PHE A 271 0.90 -3.53 -6.69
C PHE A 271 -0.28 -3.10 -7.56
N LEU A 272 -0.90 -1.96 -7.25
CA LEU A 272 -1.99 -1.37 -8.05
C LEU A 272 -1.75 0.14 -8.20
N LYS A 273 -2.00 0.68 -9.40
CA LYS A 273 -2.07 2.12 -9.69
C LYS A 273 -3.51 2.62 -9.67
N ASP A 274 -3.69 3.94 -9.63
CA ASP A 274 -4.99 4.60 -9.41
C ASP A 274 -6.13 4.11 -10.33
N ARG A 275 -5.85 3.89 -11.62
CA ARG A 275 -6.86 3.33 -12.56
C ARG A 275 -7.24 1.90 -12.21
N SER A 276 -6.26 1.04 -11.91
CA SER A 276 -6.48 -0.33 -11.47
C SER A 276 -7.18 -0.38 -10.12
N VAL A 277 -6.85 0.52 -9.19
CA VAL A 277 -7.54 0.64 -7.88
C VAL A 277 -9.03 0.88 -8.09
N SER A 278 -9.41 1.77 -9.01
CA SER A 278 -10.82 2.06 -9.32
C SER A 278 -11.52 0.82 -9.87
N VAL A 279 -10.91 0.14 -10.85
CA VAL A 279 -11.48 -1.08 -11.46
C VAL A 279 -11.59 -2.22 -10.45
N VAL A 280 -10.54 -2.46 -9.65
CA VAL A 280 -10.53 -3.50 -8.61
C VAL A 280 -11.54 -3.16 -7.51
N ARG A 281 -11.71 -1.88 -7.14
CA ARG A 281 -12.75 -1.47 -6.20
C ARG A 281 -14.15 -1.74 -6.75
N GLY A 282 -14.41 -1.43 -8.02
CA GLY A 282 -15.67 -1.77 -8.69
C GLY A 282 -15.93 -3.29 -8.78
N LEU A 283 -14.87 -4.07 -9.03
CA LEU A 283 -14.92 -5.53 -8.94
C LEU A 283 -15.34 -6.01 -7.54
N ILE A 284 -14.75 -5.44 -6.48
CA ILE A 284 -15.08 -5.77 -5.09
C ILE A 284 -16.52 -5.37 -4.74
N TRP A 285 -16.98 -4.18 -5.14
CA TRP A 285 -18.35 -3.74 -4.91
C TRP A 285 -19.38 -4.62 -5.63
N THR A 286 -19.03 -5.20 -6.77
CA THR A 286 -19.89 -6.15 -7.49
C THR A 286 -20.21 -7.38 -6.63
N CYS A 287 -19.34 -7.77 -5.70
CA CYS A 287 -19.61 -8.87 -4.76
C CYS A 287 -20.77 -8.58 -3.80
N GLU A 288 -21.18 -7.33 -3.62
CA GLU A 288 -22.39 -7.00 -2.84
C GLU A 288 -23.66 -7.52 -3.51
N ALA A 289 -23.69 -7.52 -4.85
CA ALA A 289 -24.81 -8.03 -5.65
C ALA A 289 -24.83 -9.56 -5.80
N LEU A 290 -23.81 -10.28 -5.31
CA LEU A 290 -23.67 -11.73 -5.45
C LEU A 290 -24.12 -12.48 -4.19
N ASP A 291 -25.20 -13.24 -4.27
CA ASP A 291 -25.64 -14.11 -3.16
C ASP A 291 -24.94 -15.48 -3.23
N GLU A 292 -23.62 -15.48 -3.05
CA GLU A 292 -22.79 -16.67 -3.16
C GLU A 292 -21.98 -16.91 -1.87
N PRO A 293 -21.86 -18.17 -1.39
CA PRO A 293 -21.23 -18.49 -0.10
C PRO A 293 -19.72 -18.23 -0.07
N TRP A 294 -19.05 -18.16 -1.22
CA TRP A 294 -17.62 -17.87 -1.29
C TRP A 294 -17.29 -16.39 -1.02
N VAL A 295 -18.26 -15.49 -1.17
CA VAL A 295 -18.05 -14.03 -1.15
C VAL A 295 -17.42 -13.56 0.16
N PRO A 296 -17.96 -13.86 1.35
CA PRO A 296 -17.46 -13.27 2.59
C PRO A 296 -16.01 -13.65 2.87
N SER A 297 -15.68 -14.94 2.83
CA SER A 297 -14.32 -15.42 3.10
C SER A 297 -13.32 -14.94 2.04
N LEU A 298 -13.71 -14.92 0.76
CA LEU A 298 -12.80 -14.46 -0.29
C LEU A 298 -12.54 -12.95 -0.21
N LEU A 299 -13.54 -12.14 0.14
CA LEU A 299 -13.37 -10.71 0.40
C LEU A 299 -12.46 -10.45 1.60
N ALA A 300 -12.54 -11.28 2.65
CA ALA A 300 -11.61 -11.22 3.78
C ALA A 300 -10.15 -11.44 3.33
N ASP A 301 -9.89 -12.43 2.48
CA ASP A 301 -8.53 -12.68 1.97
C ASP A 301 -8.02 -11.55 1.08
N ALA A 302 -8.89 -10.98 0.24
CA ALA A 302 -8.58 -9.81 -0.57
C ALA A 302 -8.30 -8.57 0.31
N ALA A 303 -9.09 -8.35 1.36
CA ALA A 303 -8.90 -7.29 2.33
C ALA A 303 -7.56 -7.43 3.07
N VAL A 304 -7.19 -8.66 3.49
CA VAL A 304 -5.89 -8.91 4.14
C VAL A 304 -4.74 -8.71 3.15
N THR A 305 -4.88 -9.15 1.91
CA THR A 305 -3.82 -8.97 0.89
C THR A 305 -3.58 -7.49 0.59
N CYS A 306 -4.64 -6.71 0.41
CA CYS A 306 -4.55 -5.28 0.12
C CYS A 306 -4.20 -4.45 1.37
N GLY A 307 -4.65 -4.90 2.54
CA GLY A 307 -4.50 -4.22 3.83
C GLY A 307 -3.19 -4.54 4.58
N THR A 308 -2.37 -5.45 4.04
CA THR A 308 -1.03 -5.74 4.58
C THR A 308 0.02 -5.22 3.62
N GLY A 309 1.17 -4.79 4.14
CA GLY A 309 2.29 -4.25 3.37
C GLY A 309 3.12 -5.37 2.73
N HIS A 310 4.15 -5.00 1.95
CA HIS A 310 5.06 -5.94 1.30
C HIS A 310 5.71 -6.91 2.30
N ASP A 311 6.09 -6.40 3.49
CA ASP A 311 6.74 -7.16 4.56
C ASP A 311 5.77 -7.80 5.58
N GLY A 312 4.48 -7.79 5.27
CA GLY A 312 3.43 -8.40 6.11
C GLY A 312 2.58 -7.38 6.89
N PRO A 313 2.07 -7.75 8.08
CA PRO A 313 1.11 -6.93 8.84
C PRO A 313 1.77 -5.74 9.54
N GLY A 314 2.23 -4.77 8.75
CA GLY A 314 2.59 -3.41 9.18
C GLY A 314 1.45 -2.41 8.92
N SER A 315 1.71 -1.12 9.11
CA SER A 315 0.73 -0.02 8.91
C SER A 315 0.61 0.36 7.44
N THR A 316 1.57 -0.07 6.63
CA THR A 316 1.55 0.11 5.19
C THR A 316 0.53 -0.85 4.60
N CYS A 317 -0.45 -0.31 3.88
CA CYS A 317 -1.30 -1.09 3.01
C CYS A 317 -0.69 -1.14 1.62
N ARG A 318 -0.82 -2.26 0.93
CA ARG A 318 -0.63 -2.31 -0.53
C ARG A 318 -1.70 -1.48 -1.26
N SER A 319 -2.94 -1.51 -0.77
CA SER A 319 -4.02 -0.62 -1.20
C SER A 319 -5.08 -0.50 -0.10
N GLU A 320 -5.04 0.60 0.64
CA GLU A 320 -6.01 0.89 1.70
C GLU A 320 -7.42 1.07 1.15
N THR A 321 -7.54 1.67 -0.05
CA THR A 321 -8.82 1.88 -0.73
C THR A 321 -9.51 0.56 -1.07
N VAL A 322 -8.79 -0.43 -1.62
CA VAL A 322 -9.36 -1.73 -1.95
C VAL A 322 -9.65 -2.56 -0.70
N ALA A 323 -8.76 -2.51 0.30
CA ALA A 323 -8.97 -3.19 1.58
C ALA A 323 -10.22 -2.65 2.30
N GLY A 324 -10.36 -1.32 2.37
CA GLY A 324 -11.53 -0.65 2.93
C GLY A 324 -12.82 -1.02 2.19
N ALA A 325 -12.80 -1.00 0.85
CA ALA A 325 -13.94 -1.39 0.04
C ALA A 325 -14.42 -2.84 0.30
N ALA A 326 -13.49 -3.78 0.51
CA ALA A 326 -13.84 -5.16 0.84
C ALA A 326 -14.50 -5.28 2.23
N VAL A 327 -13.97 -4.56 3.23
CA VAL A 327 -14.58 -4.49 4.58
C VAL A 327 -15.96 -3.82 4.51
N ASP A 328 -16.12 -2.77 3.72
CA ASP A 328 -17.39 -2.09 3.53
C ASP A 328 -18.45 -2.99 2.90
N VAL A 329 -18.09 -3.80 1.90
CA VAL A 329 -19.00 -4.79 1.31
C VAL A 329 -19.40 -5.84 2.35
N LEU A 330 -18.45 -6.35 3.16
CA LEU A 330 -18.78 -7.26 4.27
C LEU A 330 -19.74 -6.60 5.28
N ALA A 331 -19.50 -5.34 5.64
CA ALA A 331 -20.33 -4.59 6.57
C ALA A 331 -21.75 -4.38 6.03
N ARG A 332 -21.91 -4.04 4.74
CA ARG A 332 -23.23 -3.83 4.11
C ARG A 332 -24.00 -5.12 3.90
N ARG A 333 -23.32 -6.22 3.56
CA ARG A 333 -23.96 -7.55 3.52
C ARG A 333 -24.54 -7.94 4.88
N GLY A 334 -23.81 -7.62 5.95
CA GLY A 334 -24.21 -7.97 7.31
C GLY A 334 -24.29 -9.48 7.48
N GLY A 335 -25.17 -9.96 8.37
CA GLY A 335 -25.36 -11.40 8.59
C GLY A 335 -24.27 -12.05 9.46
N THR A 336 -24.51 -13.32 9.82
CA THR A 336 -23.59 -14.08 10.69
C THR A 336 -22.39 -14.64 9.94
N ASP A 337 -22.51 -14.81 8.62
CA ASP A 337 -21.47 -15.30 7.70
C ASP A 337 -20.34 -14.28 7.46
N THR A 338 -20.56 -12.99 7.75
CA THR A 338 -19.53 -11.94 7.65
C THR A 338 -18.72 -11.75 8.93
N VAL A 339 -19.16 -12.32 10.06
CA VAL A 339 -18.52 -12.15 11.38
C VAL A 339 -17.11 -12.72 11.40
N THR A 340 -16.93 -13.96 10.93
CA THR A 340 -15.62 -14.63 10.85
C THR A 340 -14.66 -13.87 9.91
N PRO A 341 -15.06 -13.54 8.65
CA PRO A 341 -14.29 -12.68 7.76
C PRO A 341 -13.82 -11.36 8.39
N LEU A 342 -14.73 -10.61 9.02
CA LEU A 342 -14.41 -9.32 9.63
C LEU A 342 -13.44 -9.47 10.81
N ALA A 343 -13.65 -10.47 11.68
CA ALA A 343 -12.75 -10.76 12.78
C ALA A 343 -11.36 -11.22 12.30
N PHE A 344 -11.30 -11.93 11.17
CA PHE A 344 -10.05 -12.32 10.53
C PHE A 344 -9.29 -11.12 9.97
N VAL A 345 -9.97 -10.19 9.29
CA VAL A 345 -9.37 -8.93 8.83
C VAL A 345 -8.83 -8.14 10.03
N GLN A 346 -9.61 -8.02 11.11
CA GLN A 346 -9.17 -7.34 12.34
C GLN A 346 -7.92 -8.00 12.95
N ALA A 347 -7.82 -9.32 12.90
CA ALA A 347 -6.65 -10.04 13.41
C ALA A 347 -5.39 -9.79 12.57
N ARG A 348 -5.52 -9.58 11.25
CA ARG A 348 -4.40 -9.59 10.29
C ARG A 348 -3.96 -8.23 9.76
N VAL A 349 -4.86 -7.25 9.65
CA VAL A 349 -4.55 -5.93 9.11
C VAL A 349 -4.15 -4.99 10.24
N ARG A 350 -3.29 -3.99 10.02
CA ARG A 350 -2.93 -2.99 11.05
C ARG A 350 -3.11 -1.54 10.59
N ALA A 351 -3.55 -1.30 9.37
CA ALA A 351 -3.96 0.04 8.96
C ALA A 351 -5.15 0.54 9.78
N ALA A 352 -5.01 1.75 10.31
CA ALA A 352 -5.96 2.34 11.25
C ALA A 352 -7.37 2.43 10.66
N SER A 353 -7.51 2.92 9.43
CA SER A 353 -8.81 3.05 8.75
C SER A 353 -9.51 1.71 8.55
N VAL A 354 -8.78 0.67 8.13
CA VAL A 354 -9.32 -0.68 7.92
C VAL A 354 -9.69 -1.32 9.27
N GLN A 355 -8.87 -1.12 10.29
CA GLN A 355 -9.13 -1.55 11.67
C GLN A 355 -10.40 -0.91 12.22
N GLU A 356 -10.52 0.42 12.15
CA GLU A 356 -11.71 1.16 12.57
C GLU A 356 -12.96 0.72 11.80
N ASN A 357 -12.81 0.46 10.50
CA ASN A 357 -13.92 0.01 9.68
C ASN A 357 -14.40 -1.40 10.08
N ALA A 358 -13.49 -2.37 10.21
CA ALA A 358 -13.82 -3.72 10.63
C ALA A 358 -14.39 -3.74 12.06
N ALA A 359 -13.81 -2.94 12.96
CA ALA A 359 -14.29 -2.75 14.32
C ALA A 359 -15.73 -2.22 14.34
N ARG A 360 -16.05 -1.18 13.56
CA ARG A 360 -17.39 -0.60 13.46
C ARG A 360 -18.41 -1.59 12.91
N ALA A 361 -18.03 -2.37 11.90
CA ALA A 361 -18.88 -3.41 11.33
C ALA A 361 -19.21 -4.51 12.35
N LEU A 362 -18.20 -4.98 13.10
CA LEU A 362 -18.38 -5.97 14.16
C LEU A 362 -19.23 -5.44 15.32
N ASP A 363 -19.07 -4.16 15.70
CA ASP A 363 -19.92 -3.54 16.72
C ASP A 363 -21.37 -3.47 16.26
N ALA A 364 -21.64 -3.06 15.02
CA ALA A 364 -23.00 -3.00 14.50
C ALA A 364 -23.69 -4.38 14.51
N LEU A 365 -22.95 -5.45 14.18
CA LEU A 365 -23.46 -6.82 14.24
C LEU A 365 -23.70 -7.28 15.69
N ALA A 366 -22.81 -6.93 16.61
CA ALA A 366 -22.95 -7.27 18.02
C ALA A 366 -24.11 -6.50 18.69
N ASP A 367 -24.26 -5.22 18.38
CA ASP A 367 -25.35 -4.36 18.85
C ASP A 367 -26.71 -4.87 18.37
N ALA A 368 -26.80 -5.33 17.11
CA ALA A 368 -28.00 -5.99 16.58
C ALA A 368 -28.36 -7.27 17.34
N ALA A 369 -27.36 -7.96 17.91
CA ALA A 369 -27.54 -9.12 18.79
C ALA A 369 -27.71 -8.75 20.28
N ALA A 370 -27.67 -7.46 20.64
CA ALA A 370 -27.66 -6.95 22.02
C ALA A 370 -26.52 -7.50 22.88
N LEU A 371 -25.35 -7.73 22.29
CA LEU A 371 -24.16 -8.26 22.93
C LEU A 371 -22.99 -7.29 22.80
N THR A 372 -22.01 -7.39 23.71
CA THR A 372 -20.70 -6.78 23.42
C THR A 372 -20.04 -7.52 22.27
N ARG A 373 -19.16 -6.84 21.51
CA ARG A 373 -18.38 -7.45 20.43
C ARG A 373 -17.73 -8.77 20.85
N ASP A 374 -17.10 -8.76 22.01
CA ASP A 374 -16.42 -9.91 22.58
C ASP A 374 -17.36 -11.09 22.88
N GLN A 375 -18.53 -10.82 23.48
CA GLN A 375 -19.54 -11.85 23.74
C GLN A 375 -20.15 -12.38 22.45
N PHE A 376 -20.38 -11.51 21.47
CA PHE A 376 -20.91 -11.87 20.16
C PHE A 376 -19.94 -12.80 19.42
N LEU A 377 -18.65 -12.47 19.40
CA LEU A 377 -17.61 -13.27 18.76
C LEU A 377 -17.36 -14.60 19.49
N ASP A 378 -17.45 -14.66 20.82
CA ASP A 378 -17.36 -15.94 21.56
C ASP A 378 -18.54 -16.88 21.23
N ARG A 379 -19.71 -16.33 20.91
CA ARG A 379 -20.94 -17.10 20.65
C ARG A 379 -21.13 -17.46 19.18
N THR A 380 -20.44 -16.77 18.28
CA THR A 380 -20.54 -17.00 16.84
C THR A 380 -19.89 -18.33 16.50
N ARG A 381 -20.69 -19.27 15.98
CA ARG A 381 -20.22 -20.59 15.56
C ARG A 381 -20.28 -20.66 14.03
N PRO A 382 -19.25 -21.22 13.37
CA PRO A 382 -19.36 -21.54 11.96
C PRO A 382 -20.44 -22.59 11.75
N ALA A 383 -21.01 -22.61 10.55
CA ALA A 383 -21.95 -23.65 10.14
C ALA A 383 -21.23 -25.02 10.07
N ALA A 384 -22.00 -26.11 10.12
CA ALA A 384 -21.43 -27.46 10.12
C ALA A 384 -20.75 -27.81 8.78
N ASP A 385 -21.20 -27.17 7.70
CA ASP A 385 -20.77 -27.31 6.31
C ASP A 385 -19.85 -26.16 5.85
N THR A 386 -19.28 -25.41 6.80
CA THR A 386 -18.34 -24.32 6.52
C THR A 386 -17.11 -24.80 5.74
N GLU A 387 -16.76 -24.07 4.68
CA GLU A 387 -15.62 -24.34 3.82
C GLU A 387 -14.26 -24.27 4.57
N PRO A 388 -13.23 -25.04 4.17
CA PRO A 388 -11.94 -25.08 4.88
C PRO A 388 -11.27 -23.72 5.05
N ARG A 389 -11.42 -22.81 4.08
CA ARG A 389 -10.90 -21.44 4.12
C ARG A 389 -11.47 -20.65 5.30
N GLU A 390 -12.78 -20.69 5.48
CA GLU A 390 -13.45 -19.97 6.57
C GLU A 390 -13.05 -20.56 7.94
N VAL A 391 -12.85 -21.88 8.03
CA VAL A 391 -12.32 -22.50 9.26
C VAL A 391 -10.92 -21.99 9.59
N GLU A 392 -10.04 -21.83 8.60
CA GLU A 392 -8.69 -21.28 8.81
C GLU A 392 -8.74 -19.82 9.26
N GLN A 393 -9.60 -19.01 8.63
CA GLN A 393 -9.83 -17.62 9.02
C GLN A 393 -10.35 -17.53 10.47
N ALA A 394 -11.33 -18.37 10.83
CA ALA A 394 -11.90 -18.44 12.18
C ALA A 394 -10.85 -18.84 13.22
N ARG A 395 -9.94 -19.78 12.89
CA ARG A 395 -8.82 -20.17 13.76
C ARG A 395 -7.86 -19.00 13.97
N ALA A 396 -7.46 -18.32 12.91
CA ALA A 396 -6.55 -17.18 13.01
C ALA A 396 -7.16 -16.02 13.83
N ALA A 397 -8.43 -15.71 13.60
CA ALA A 397 -9.17 -14.70 14.36
C ALA A 397 -9.29 -15.09 15.85
N THR A 398 -9.59 -16.36 16.12
CA THR A 398 -9.73 -16.89 17.49
C THR A 398 -8.41 -16.84 18.25
N ARG A 399 -7.31 -17.31 17.64
CA ARG A 399 -5.97 -17.28 18.24
C ARG A 399 -5.58 -15.86 18.64
N TYR A 400 -5.78 -14.90 17.74
CA TYR A 400 -5.54 -13.48 18.01
C TYR A 400 -6.39 -12.99 19.19
N ARG A 401 -7.71 -13.27 19.19
CA ARG A 401 -8.63 -12.87 20.27
C ARG A 401 -8.26 -13.47 21.63
N LEU A 402 -7.90 -14.75 21.69
CA LEU A 402 -7.49 -15.39 22.94
C LEU A 402 -6.18 -14.77 23.47
N GLU A 403 -5.24 -14.44 22.60
CA GLU A 403 -4.02 -13.73 22.99
C GLU A 403 -4.33 -12.32 23.49
N GLN A 404 -5.18 -11.56 22.80
CA GLN A 404 -5.63 -10.24 23.29
C GLN A 404 -6.35 -10.36 24.64
N ALA A 405 -7.14 -11.42 24.84
CA ALA A 405 -7.85 -11.64 26.08
C ALA A 405 -6.91 -12.01 27.25
N LEU A 406 -5.77 -12.66 26.98
CA LEU A 406 -4.68 -12.83 27.95
C LEU A 406 -4.09 -11.47 28.35
N ILE A 407 -3.72 -10.65 27.35
CA ILE A 407 -3.05 -9.36 27.53
C ILE A 407 -3.96 -8.34 28.25
N HIS A 408 -5.26 -8.36 27.97
CA HIS A 408 -6.24 -7.48 28.58
C HIS A 408 -6.87 -8.06 29.87
N GLN A 409 -6.37 -9.20 30.37
CA GLN A 409 -6.90 -9.91 31.54
C GLN A 409 -8.43 -10.07 31.51
N ARG A 410 -8.97 -10.41 30.33
CA ARG A 410 -10.41 -10.60 30.18
C ARG A 410 -10.87 -11.70 31.15
N ALA A 411 -11.97 -11.41 31.84
CA ALA A 411 -12.59 -12.33 32.78
C ALA A 411 -13.89 -12.88 32.19
N TRP A 412 -14.13 -14.16 32.43
CA TRP A 412 -15.37 -14.86 32.08
C TRP A 412 -15.94 -15.55 33.31
N THR A 413 -17.22 -15.91 33.26
CA THR A 413 -17.75 -16.95 34.15
C THR A 413 -17.31 -18.33 33.65
N TRP A 414 -17.15 -19.31 34.55
CA TRP A 414 -16.79 -20.67 34.14
C TRP A 414 -17.80 -21.30 33.18
N ARG A 415 -19.09 -20.94 33.34
CA ARG A 415 -20.15 -21.35 32.42
C ARG A 415 -19.90 -20.86 30.99
N GLU A 416 -19.54 -19.59 30.82
CA GLU A 416 -19.21 -19.03 29.50
C GLU A 416 -17.96 -19.69 28.90
N VAL A 417 -16.93 -19.96 29.71
CA VAL A 417 -15.74 -20.69 29.24
C VAL A 417 -16.12 -22.07 28.72
N GLY A 418 -16.94 -22.83 29.47
CA GLY A 418 -17.43 -24.13 29.03
C GLY A 418 -18.24 -24.06 27.73
N GLU A 419 -19.29 -23.22 27.71
CA GLU A 419 -20.27 -23.17 26.62
C GLU A 419 -19.75 -22.51 25.33
N HIS A 420 -18.99 -21.43 25.46
CA HIS A 420 -18.64 -20.55 24.33
C HIS A 420 -17.19 -20.69 23.88
N LEU A 421 -16.30 -21.24 24.71
CA LEU A 421 -14.89 -21.40 24.36
C LEU A 421 -14.48 -22.87 24.24
N LEU A 422 -14.65 -23.66 25.30
CA LEU A 422 -14.16 -25.04 25.36
C LEU A 422 -14.99 -26.00 24.50
N ASP A 423 -16.32 -25.84 24.43
CA ASP A 423 -17.22 -26.67 23.61
C ASP A 423 -17.41 -26.12 22.18
N HIS A 424 -16.75 -25.01 21.87
CA HIS A 424 -16.80 -24.41 20.55
C HIS A 424 -16.00 -25.25 19.52
N PRO A 425 -16.52 -25.50 18.30
CA PRO A 425 -15.85 -26.37 17.32
C PRO A 425 -14.50 -25.83 16.84
N VAL A 426 -14.38 -24.51 16.67
CA VAL A 426 -13.13 -23.85 16.24
C VAL A 426 -12.26 -23.39 17.41
N THR A 427 -12.82 -22.67 18.38
CA THR A 427 -12.10 -22.17 19.56
C THR A 427 -11.72 -23.23 20.58
N GLY A 428 -12.47 -24.33 20.69
CA GLY A 428 -12.26 -25.37 21.69
C GLY A 428 -10.86 -25.99 21.68
N PRO A 429 -10.33 -26.44 20.53
CA PRO A 429 -8.96 -26.95 20.44
C PRO A 429 -7.91 -26.01 21.04
N ASP A 430 -7.94 -24.73 20.69
CA ASP A 430 -6.97 -23.73 21.18
C ASP A 430 -7.22 -23.41 22.66
N ALA A 431 -8.48 -23.20 23.06
CA ALA A 431 -8.84 -22.87 24.44
C ALA A 431 -8.51 -23.98 25.44
N ARG A 432 -8.60 -25.26 25.03
CA ARG A 432 -8.24 -26.42 25.87
C ARG A 432 -6.72 -26.60 26.03
N ALA A 433 -5.93 -26.07 25.11
CA ALA A 433 -4.46 -26.12 25.16
C ALA A 433 -3.85 -24.97 25.99
N LEU A 434 -4.67 -24.01 26.43
CA LEU A 434 -4.26 -22.88 27.26
C LEU A 434 -4.42 -23.18 28.75
N VAL A 435 -3.55 -22.59 29.56
CA VAL A 435 -3.63 -22.63 31.02
C VAL A 435 -4.61 -21.55 31.48
N TRP A 436 -5.60 -21.94 32.29
CA TRP A 436 -6.59 -21.04 32.88
C TRP A 436 -6.32 -20.86 34.36
N ARG A 437 -6.87 -19.79 34.94
CA ARG A 437 -6.68 -19.46 36.35
C ARG A 437 -7.94 -18.88 36.97
N ILE A 438 -8.16 -19.26 38.22
CA ILE A 438 -9.07 -18.57 39.14
C ILE A 438 -8.27 -17.46 39.84
N PRO A 439 -8.62 -16.17 39.74
CA PRO A 439 -7.90 -15.10 40.43
C PRO A 439 -7.77 -15.40 41.94
N GLY A 440 -6.53 -15.40 42.45
CA GLY A 440 -6.22 -15.77 43.84
C GLY A 440 -6.36 -17.26 44.19
N GLY A 441 -6.64 -18.12 43.20
CA GLY A 441 -6.80 -19.57 43.34
C GLY A 441 -5.89 -20.37 42.40
N PRO A 442 -6.18 -21.66 42.17
CA PRO A 442 -5.35 -22.53 41.35
C PRO A 442 -5.39 -22.17 39.86
N SER A 443 -4.32 -22.55 39.16
CA SER A 443 -4.21 -22.57 37.70
C SER A 443 -4.22 -24.01 37.18
N GLY A 444 -4.59 -24.20 35.92
CA GLY A 444 -4.63 -25.53 35.32
C GLY A 444 -5.11 -25.56 33.87
N LEU A 445 -4.98 -26.72 33.25
CA LEU A 445 -5.68 -27.02 32.01
C LEU A 445 -7.14 -27.40 32.31
N PRO A 446 -8.08 -27.08 31.41
CA PRO A 446 -9.45 -27.52 31.55
C PRO A 446 -9.55 -29.02 31.29
N VAL A 447 -10.22 -29.75 32.20
CA VAL A 447 -10.42 -31.20 32.11
C VAL A 447 -11.90 -31.50 31.97
N ARG A 448 -12.27 -32.35 30.99
CA ARG A 448 -13.65 -32.80 30.81
C ARG A 448 -13.93 -33.97 31.74
N THR A 449 -14.88 -33.82 32.65
CA THR A 449 -15.38 -34.88 33.53
C THR A 449 -16.82 -35.27 33.16
N ALA A 450 -17.39 -36.28 33.84
CA ALA A 450 -18.77 -36.73 33.60
C ALA A 450 -19.80 -35.60 33.84
N ASP A 451 -19.52 -34.73 34.80
CA ASP A 451 -20.45 -33.67 35.20
C ASP A 451 -20.21 -32.35 34.43
N GLY A 452 -19.18 -32.26 33.57
CA GLY A 452 -18.83 -31.06 32.79
C GLY A 452 -17.34 -30.70 32.84
N TRP A 453 -16.99 -29.45 32.51
CA TRP A 453 -15.59 -28.97 32.57
C TRP A 453 -15.18 -28.61 34.00
N GLU A 454 -13.94 -28.95 34.34
CA GLU A 454 -13.28 -28.60 35.61
C GLU A 454 -11.92 -27.94 35.37
N LEU A 455 -11.53 -27.06 36.30
CA LEU A 455 -10.24 -26.40 36.34
C LEU A 455 -9.50 -26.82 37.62
N ALA A 456 -8.38 -27.52 37.48
CA ALA A 456 -7.60 -28.04 38.61
C ALA A 456 -8.47 -28.80 39.66
N GLY A 457 -9.43 -29.60 39.19
CA GLY A 457 -10.36 -30.36 40.06
C GLY A 457 -11.48 -29.54 40.70
N HIS A 458 -11.69 -28.30 40.26
CA HIS A 458 -12.73 -27.40 40.77
C HIS A 458 -13.67 -26.96 39.65
N ARG A 459 -14.87 -26.53 40.02
CA ARG A 459 -15.81 -25.79 39.15
C ARG A 459 -15.90 -24.36 39.67
N PRO A 460 -15.14 -23.42 39.11
CA PRO A 460 -15.11 -22.05 39.61
C PRO A 460 -16.50 -21.41 39.61
N GLU A 461 -16.91 -20.85 40.75
CA GLU A 461 -18.12 -20.02 40.85
C GLU A 461 -17.83 -18.53 40.54
N GLY A 462 -16.56 -18.12 40.69
CA GLY A 462 -16.08 -16.77 40.43
C GLY A 462 -15.54 -16.58 39.00
N PRO A 463 -14.99 -15.38 38.70
CA PRO A 463 -14.40 -15.10 37.41
C PRO A 463 -13.19 -16.02 37.15
N VAL A 464 -12.95 -16.33 35.88
CA VAL A 464 -11.76 -17.04 35.40
C VAL A 464 -11.09 -16.22 34.31
N THR A 465 -9.77 -16.28 34.27
CA THR A 465 -8.93 -15.63 33.25
C THR A 465 -7.99 -16.64 32.63
N LEU A 466 -7.37 -16.26 31.51
CA LEU A 466 -6.17 -16.94 31.06
C LEU A 466 -5.04 -16.70 32.07
N TRP A 467 -4.20 -17.71 32.28
CA TRP A 467 -3.04 -17.63 33.14
C TRP A 467 -1.91 -16.86 32.45
N HIS A 468 -1.26 -15.95 33.17
CA HIS A 468 -0.12 -15.19 32.69
C HIS A 468 1.09 -15.39 33.62
N PRO A 469 2.31 -15.62 33.10
CA PRO A 469 3.49 -15.87 33.94
C PRO A 469 3.80 -14.75 34.94
N VAL A 470 3.47 -13.50 34.63
CA VAL A 470 3.72 -12.32 35.49
C VAL A 470 3.06 -12.39 36.86
N ASP A 471 1.98 -13.16 36.97
CA ASP A 471 1.17 -13.26 38.17
C ASP A 471 1.40 -14.60 38.92
N ALA A 472 2.35 -15.41 38.46
CA ALA A 472 2.63 -16.74 38.97
C ALA A 472 4.00 -16.78 39.67
N SER A 473 4.22 -17.75 40.55
CA SER A 473 5.52 -17.94 41.19
C SER A 473 6.54 -18.50 40.18
N THR A 474 7.83 -18.27 40.44
CA THR A 474 8.91 -18.81 39.61
C THR A 474 8.85 -20.34 39.50
N GLU A 475 8.47 -21.02 40.59
CA GLU A 475 8.29 -22.48 40.62
C GLU A 475 7.11 -22.92 39.75
N GLU A 476 5.98 -22.22 39.80
CA GLU A 476 4.81 -22.51 38.97
C GLU A 476 5.12 -22.29 37.48
N VAL A 477 5.75 -21.17 37.13
CA VAL A 477 6.19 -20.88 35.75
C VAL A 477 7.14 -21.97 35.26
N ARG A 478 8.13 -22.35 36.07
CA ARG A 478 9.07 -23.43 35.73
C ARG A 478 8.35 -24.76 35.50
N ALA A 479 7.43 -25.13 36.40
CA ALA A 479 6.67 -26.36 36.29
C ALA A 479 5.87 -26.40 34.98
N TRP A 480 5.23 -25.29 34.60
CA TRP A 480 4.55 -25.21 33.30
C TRP A 480 5.53 -25.30 32.13
N ARG A 481 6.67 -24.61 32.16
CA ARG A 481 7.65 -24.66 31.05
C ARG A 481 8.22 -26.06 30.81
N GLU A 482 8.38 -26.85 31.87
CA GLU A 482 8.86 -28.23 31.79
C GLU A 482 7.83 -29.20 31.15
N THR A 483 6.54 -28.82 31.06
CA THR A 483 5.51 -29.67 30.45
C THR A 483 5.59 -29.77 28.92
N GLY A 484 6.24 -28.81 28.25
CA GLY A 484 6.38 -28.80 26.79
C GLY A 484 5.05 -28.70 26.03
N LEU A 485 4.04 -28.04 26.60
CA LEU A 485 2.72 -27.88 25.97
C LEU A 485 2.82 -27.18 24.60
N ALA A 486 2.18 -27.77 23.59
CA ALA A 486 1.94 -27.11 22.32
C ALA A 486 0.76 -26.15 22.48
N GLN A 487 1.05 -24.84 22.56
CA GLN A 487 0.05 -23.81 22.79
C GLN A 487 -0.25 -23.01 21.51
N PRO A 488 -1.47 -22.47 21.37
CA PRO A 488 -1.83 -21.67 20.21
C PRO A 488 -1.07 -20.34 20.18
N PHE A 489 -0.44 -19.87 21.24
CA PHE A 489 0.50 -18.75 21.26
C PHE A 489 1.42 -18.91 22.48
N GLU A 490 2.48 -18.11 22.58
CA GLU A 490 3.37 -18.14 23.72
C GLU A 490 2.67 -17.63 24.98
N GLN A 491 2.12 -18.54 25.77
CA GLN A 491 1.54 -18.26 27.08
C GLN A 491 2.51 -18.71 28.19
N VAL A 492 2.92 -19.98 28.21
CA VAL A 492 3.83 -20.55 29.23
C VAL A 492 5.28 -20.10 29.03
N LEU A 493 5.69 -19.97 27.77
CA LEU A 493 7.02 -19.49 27.41
C LEU A 493 7.10 -17.95 27.35
N ARG A 494 5.99 -17.24 27.62
CA ARG A 494 5.97 -15.79 27.58
C ARG A 494 6.99 -15.20 28.55
N GLU A 495 7.76 -14.24 28.06
CA GLU A 495 8.78 -13.55 28.82
C GLU A 495 8.15 -12.56 29.80
N VAL A 496 8.78 -12.40 30.96
CA VAL A 496 8.34 -11.50 32.03
C VAL A 496 9.47 -10.56 32.34
N TYR A 497 9.18 -9.26 32.37
CA TYR A 497 10.19 -8.23 32.57
C TYR A 497 9.99 -7.55 33.93
N ALA A 498 11.12 -7.36 34.62
CA ALA A 498 11.18 -6.56 35.83
C ALA A 498 11.12 -5.05 35.50
N GLU A 499 11.36 -4.20 36.49
CA GLU A 499 11.34 -2.73 36.37
C GLU A 499 12.61 -2.15 35.73
N GLU A 500 12.94 -2.56 34.50
CA GLU A 500 14.17 -2.15 33.80
C GLU A 500 13.89 -1.52 32.42
N PRO A 501 13.29 -0.31 32.35
CA PRO A 501 13.02 0.37 31.08
C PRO A 501 14.29 0.76 30.31
N ASP A 502 15.44 0.87 30.99
CA ASP A 502 16.74 1.12 30.35
C ASP A 502 17.23 -0.07 29.52
N ARG A 503 16.67 -1.28 29.72
CA ARG A 503 17.04 -2.47 28.95
C ARG A 503 16.80 -2.31 27.45
N VAL A 504 15.76 -1.57 27.08
CA VAL A 504 15.38 -1.34 25.68
C VAL A 504 16.04 -0.09 25.10
N ALA A 505 16.94 0.57 25.85
CA ALA A 505 17.69 1.74 25.40
C ALA A 505 19.06 1.33 24.83
N GLY A 506 19.61 2.17 23.96
CA GLY A 506 20.96 2.06 23.43
C GLY A 506 21.14 1.00 22.34
N HIS A 507 20.07 0.40 21.81
CA HIS A 507 20.19 -0.57 20.71
C HIS A 507 20.14 0.15 19.37
N VAL A 508 20.93 -0.33 18.40
CA VAL A 508 20.85 0.14 17.00
C VAL A 508 20.07 -0.86 16.16
N VAL A 509 18.98 -0.39 15.56
CA VAL A 509 18.04 -1.17 14.76
C VAL A 509 17.85 -0.57 13.37
N ARG A 510 17.55 -1.40 12.39
CA ARG A 510 17.07 -0.96 11.09
C ARG A 510 15.65 -0.40 11.22
N TYR A 511 15.44 0.83 10.73
CA TYR A 511 14.19 1.55 10.93
C TYR A 511 12.99 0.88 10.25
N ASP A 512 13.15 0.42 9.00
CA ASP A 512 12.13 -0.26 8.21
C ASP A 512 11.57 -1.52 8.92
N LEU A 513 12.46 -2.35 9.45
CA LEU A 513 12.13 -3.56 10.19
C LEU A 513 11.53 -3.25 11.55
N ALA A 514 12.13 -2.31 12.31
CA ALA A 514 11.64 -1.91 13.63
C ALA A 514 10.23 -1.33 13.52
N ARG A 515 10.00 -0.46 12.54
CA ARG A 515 8.68 0.11 12.22
C ARG A 515 7.66 -0.99 11.94
N THR A 516 8.00 -1.96 11.09
CA THR A 516 7.11 -3.07 10.73
C THR A 516 6.69 -3.91 11.95
N GLU A 517 7.64 -4.27 12.81
CA GLU A 517 7.33 -5.07 14.01
C GLU A 517 6.56 -4.28 15.08
N LEU A 518 6.90 -3.00 15.29
CA LEU A 518 6.14 -2.11 16.17
C LEU A 518 4.67 -2.04 15.77
N ILE A 519 4.39 -1.88 14.48
CA ILE A 519 3.00 -1.83 14.00
C ILE A 519 2.32 -3.19 14.16
N ARG A 520 3.01 -4.30 13.89
CA ARG A 520 2.48 -5.66 14.10
C ARG A 520 1.95 -5.82 15.52
N HIS A 521 2.69 -5.29 16.50
CA HIS A 521 2.36 -5.27 17.92
C HIS A 521 1.37 -4.17 18.34
N GLY A 522 0.90 -3.34 17.41
CA GLY A 522 -0.12 -2.32 17.66
C GLY A 522 0.43 -0.99 18.21
N TRP A 523 1.72 -0.74 18.04
CA TRP A 523 2.31 0.57 18.32
C TRP A 523 1.91 1.58 17.22
N THR A 524 1.72 2.83 17.63
CA THR A 524 1.37 3.97 16.79
C THR A 524 2.48 5.03 16.86
N GLY A 525 2.38 6.13 16.11
CA GLY A 525 3.41 7.19 16.12
C GLY A 525 4.74 6.80 15.44
N VAL A 526 4.75 5.68 14.72
CA VAL A 526 5.93 5.06 14.09
C VAL A 526 6.56 5.83 12.93
N SER A 527 6.13 7.07 12.67
CA SER A 527 6.69 7.93 11.63
C SER A 527 7.79 8.80 12.24
N ILE A 528 9.04 8.57 11.84
CA ILE A 528 10.19 9.41 12.18
C ILE A 528 10.47 10.24 10.92
N GLY A 529 10.24 11.55 10.94
CA GLY A 529 10.33 12.35 9.71
C GLY A 529 10.45 13.86 9.90
N TYR A 530 11.03 14.52 8.89
CA TYR A 530 11.46 15.92 8.84
C TYR A 530 10.32 16.95 8.66
N TRP A 531 9.06 16.52 8.65
CA TRP A 531 7.93 17.34 8.17
C TRP A 531 7.13 18.06 9.27
N GLU A 532 7.50 17.91 10.55
CA GLU A 532 6.99 18.79 11.59
C GLU A 532 8.04 19.86 11.89
N HIS A 533 7.80 21.07 11.37
CA HIS A 533 8.71 22.22 11.40
C HIS A 533 9.15 22.68 12.81
N ASP A 534 8.68 22.01 13.88
CA ASP A 534 8.83 22.42 15.28
C ASP A 534 9.35 21.32 16.24
N ARG A 535 9.74 20.10 15.80
CA ARG A 535 10.33 19.11 16.73
C ARG A 535 11.45 18.27 16.12
N HIS A 536 12.65 18.48 16.66
CA HIS A 536 13.84 17.59 16.69
C HIS A 536 14.04 16.72 15.44
N GLU A 537 14.81 17.27 14.51
CA GLU A 537 15.33 16.60 13.31
C GLU A 537 15.79 15.16 13.62
N GLY A 538 15.17 14.16 12.98
CA GLY A 538 15.56 12.75 13.07
C GLY A 538 15.09 11.96 14.30
N GLN A 539 14.10 12.44 15.08
CA GLN A 539 13.54 11.72 16.23
C GLN A 539 12.04 11.47 16.08
N GLY A 540 11.54 10.35 16.62
CA GLY A 540 10.11 10.06 16.67
C GLY A 540 9.72 9.21 17.86
N GLU A 541 8.58 9.53 18.46
CA GLU A 541 8.03 8.84 19.62
C GLU A 541 6.93 7.87 19.19
N VAL A 542 7.14 6.59 19.48
CA VAL A 542 6.13 5.55 19.26
C VAL A 542 5.32 5.30 20.53
N VAL A 543 4.02 5.06 20.37
CA VAL A 543 3.07 4.99 21.48
C VAL A 543 2.29 3.68 21.44
N ARG A 544 2.20 3.02 22.59
CA ARG A 544 1.41 1.81 22.81
C ARG A 544 0.39 2.01 23.91
N ASP A 545 -0.88 1.96 23.55
CA ASP A 545 -1.99 1.99 24.49
C ASP A 545 -2.33 0.57 24.95
N LEU A 546 -2.21 0.29 26.25
CA LEU A 546 -2.54 -0.99 26.83
C LEU A 546 -3.24 -0.86 28.18
N ALA A 547 -4.48 -1.37 28.26
CA ALA A 547 -5.30 -1.36 29.48
C ALA A 547 -5.43 0.04 30.15
N GLY A 548 -5.51 1.11 29.34
CA GLY A 548 -5.61 2.49 29.81
C GLY A 548 -4.28 3.12 30.25
N TRP A 549 -3.16 2.46 29.98
CA TRP A 549 -1.80 2.98 30.13
C TRP A 549 -1.19 3.24 28.76
N GLN A 550 -0.28 4.22 28.68
CA GLN A 550 0.49 4.45 27.47
C GLN A 550 1.97 4.19 27.76
N ALA A 551 2.59 3.29 27.01
CA ALA A 551 4.03 3.22 26.91
C ALA A 551 4.49 4.11 25.75
N ARG A 552 5.51 4.92 25.98
CA ARG A 552 6.10 5.80 24.98
C ARG A 552 7.57 5.47 24.84
N TRP A 553 8.00 5.30 23.60
CA TRP A 553 9.36 4.87 23.29
C TRP A 553 9.92 5.73 22.18
N MET A 554 11.03 6.42 22.47
CA MET A 554 11.68 7.30 21.51
C MET A 554 12.66 6.49 20.66
N LEU A 555 12.60 6.72 19.36
CA LEU A 555 13.54 6.23 18.36
C LEU A 555 14.21 7.42 17.68
N ARG A 556 15.52 7.33 17.45
CA ARG A 556 16.32 8.40 16.85
C ARG A 556 17.13 7.86 15.68
N ILE A 557 17.03 8.47 14.50
CA ILE A 557 17.87 8.14 13.35
C ILE A 557 19.33 8.51 13.66
N VAL A 558 20.24 7.58 13.45
CA VAL A 558 21.69 7.74 13.64
C VAL A 558 22.50 7.49 12.36
N GLU A 559 21.92 6.90 11.30
CA GLU A 559 22.58 6.74 10.00
C GLU A 559 21.54 6.58 8.89
N GLY A 560 21.91 6.88 7.64
CA GLY A 560 21.02 6.79 6.46
C GLY A 560 20.06 7.96 6.33
N MET A 561 20.53 9.16 6.66
CA MET A 561 19.78 10.41 6.58
C MET A 561 20.35 11.27 5.44
N SER A 562 19.51 11.68 4.49
CA SER A 562 19.86 12.54 3.36
C SER A 562 19.02 13.82 3.36
N ASP A 563 19.46 14.83 2.60
CA ASP A 563 18.71 16.10 2.43
C ASP A 563 17.34 15.88 1.74
N GLU A 564 17.11 14.71 1.14
CA GLU A 564 15.88 14.33 0.44
C GLU A 564 14.96 13.40 1.28
N GLY A 565 15.42 12.88 2.43
CA GLY A 565 14.65 11.98 3.29
C GLY A 565 15.49 11.00 4.11
N TRP A 566 14.87 9.90 4.57
CA TRP A 566 15.59 8.76 5.15
C TRP A 566 15.73 7.64 4.12
N ASP A 567 16.92 7.06 4.03
CA ASP A 567 17.18 5.89 3.19
C ASP A 567 16.38 4.69 3.70
N LEU A 568 15.96 3.80 2.80
CA LEU A 568 15.26 2.56 3.17
C LEU A 568 16.03 1.70 4.20
N ASP A 569 17.35 1.89 4.29
CA ASP A 569 18.24 1.20 5.22
C ASP A 569 18.67 2.08 6.43
N ALA A 570 17.93 3.14 6.73
CA ALA A 570 18.23 4.02 7.86
C ALA A 570 18.32 3.25 9.19
N LEU A 571 19.30 3.62 10.01
CA LEU A 571 19.51 3.05 11.33
C LEU A 571 18.99 3.98 12.41
N CYS A 572 18.32 3.41 13.41
CA CYS A 572 17.81 4.11 14.58
C CYS A 572 18.43 3.59 15.87
N ALA A 573 18.77 4.50 16.79
CA ALA A 573 19.03 4.19 18.18
C ALA A 573 17.72 4.18 18.98
N THR A 574 17.60 3.25 19.92
CA THR A 574 16.48 3.18 20.86
C THR A 574 16.78 3.92 22.16
N ASN A 575 15.76 4.53 22.77
CA ASN A 575 15.90 5.26 24.03
C ASN A 575 15.19 4.54 25.19
N PRO A 576 15.33 5.01 26.45
CA PRO A 576 14.53 4.50 27.55
C PRO A 576 13.03 4.68 27.30
N MET A 577 12.23 3.72 27.75
CA MET A 577 10.78 3.76 27.66
C MET A 577 10.18 4.54 28.84
N THR A 578 9.21 5.41 28.57
CA THR A 578 8.43 6.10 29.61
C THR A 578 6.99 5.60 29.64
N PHE A 579 6.34 5.75 30.80
CA PHE A 579 4.97 5.27 31.00
C PHE A 579 4.08 6.42 31.44
N HIS A 580 2.86 6.45 30.90
CA HIS A 580 1.91 7.54 31.11
C HIS A 580 0.54 6.99 31.50
N ARG A 581 -0.17 7.74 32.32
CA ARG A 581 -1.58 7.51 32.65
C ARG A 581 -2.32 8.83 32.67
N ASN A 582 -3.47 8.88 31.98
CA ASN A 582 -4.26 10.11 31.83
C ASN A 582 -3.43 11.31 31.30
N GLY A 583 -2.47 11.04 30.41
CA GLY A 583 -1.58 12.07 29.84
C GLY A 583 -0.44 12.54 30.73
N HIS A 584 -0.23 11.92 31.90
CA HIS A 584 0.88 12.25 32.81
C HIS A 584 1.85 11.10 32.93
N GLU A 585 3.16 11.41 32.89
CA GLU A 585 4.21 10.43 33.13
C GLU A 585 4.16 9.93 34.57
N VAL A 586 4.39 8.62 34.74
CA VAL A 586 4.38 7.94 36.03
C VAL A 586 5.65 7.11 36.22
N PRO A 587 6.14 6.93 37.46
CA PRO A 587 7.26 6.03 37.72
C PRO A 587 6.92 4.60 37.31
N VAL A 588 7.89 3.88 36.72
CA VAL A 588 7.73 2.48 36.25
C VAL A 588 7.25 1.53 37.35
N ALA A 589 7.60 1.80 38.62
CA ALA A 589 7.15 1.04 39.78
C ALA A 589 5.64 1.16 40.07
N SER A 590 4.98 2.18 39.52
CA SER A 590 3.53 2.38 39.63
C SER A 590 2.74 1.74 38.47
N VAL A 591 3.44 1.21 37.47
CA VAL A 591 2.85 0.57 36.29
C VAL A 591 2.50 -0.88 36.64
N PRO A 592 1.30 -1.39 36.29
CA PRO A 592 0.94 -2.78 36.51
C PRO A 592 1.97 -3.74 35.91
N PRO A 593 2.40 -4.79 36.63
CA PRO A 593 3.44 -5.70 36.16
C PRO A 593 3.16 -6.31 34.77
N LEU A 594 1.89 -6.61 34.48
CA LEU A 594 1.47 -7.11 33.17
C LEU A 594 1.71 -6.09 32.07
N VAL A 595 1.21 -4.86 32.23
CA VAL A 595 1.35 -3.79 31.23
C VAL A 595 2.82 -3.57 30.92
N ARG A 596 3.65 -3.45 31.96
CA ARG A 596 5.09 -3.29 31.84
C ARG A 596 5.76 -4.47 31.13
N SER A 597 5.42 -5.70 31.51
CA SER A 597 6.03 -6.90 30.90
C SER A 597 5.67 -7.04 29.43
N GLU A 598 4.42 -6.77 29.07
CA GLU A 598 3.93 -6.87 27.70
C GLU A 598 4.56 -5.81 26.79
N THR A 599 4.63 -4.55 27.23
CA THR A 599 5.23 -3.48 26.43
C THR A 599 6.74 -3.67 26.26
N LEU A 600 7.45 -4.11 27.31
CA LEU A 600 8.88 -4.40 27.22
C LEU A 600 9.17 -5.63 26.37
N ARG A 601 8.32 -6.66 26.43
CA ARG A 601 8.41 -7.83 25.55
C ARG A 601 8.25 -7.46 24.08
N GLU A 602 7.23 -6.66 23.74
CA GLU A 602 7.04 -6.17 22.36
C GLU A 602 8.25 -5.36 21.87
N ALA A 603 8.86 -4.54 22.73
CA ALA A 603 10.08 -3.79 22.40
C ALA A 603 11.32 -4.70 22.23
N ASP A 604 11.51 -5.70 23.10
CA ASP A 604 12.62 -6.66 23.00
C ASP A 604 12.52 -7.51 21.73
N LEU A 605 11.30 -7.96 21.37
CA LEU A 605 11.02 -8.66 20.11
C LEU A 605 11.32 -7.76 18.89
N THR A 606 10.95 -6.48 18.96
CA THR A 606 11.25 -5.50 17.91
C THR A 606 12.77 -5.34 17.75
N ILE A 607 13.51 -5.18 18.85
CA ILE A 607 14.98 -5.06 18.84
C ILE A 607 15.60 -6.33 18.25
N ALA A 608 15.16 -7.50 18.69
CA ALA A 608 15.68 -8.77 18.22
C ALA A 608 15.46 -8.97 16.70
N ALA A 609 14.30 -8.56 16.18
CA ALA A 609 13.96 -8.67 14.76
C ALA A 609 14.70 -7.65 13.88
N ALA A 610 14.96 -6.45 14.41
CA ALA A 610 15.47 -5.32 13.64
C ALA A 610 16.95 -4.98 13.92
N SER A 611 17.64 -5.72 14.78
CA SER A 611 19.02 -5.42 15.18
C SER A 611 19.97 -5.28 13.98
N ALA A 612 20.73 -4.20 13.94
CA ALA A 612 21.79 -3.96 12.94
C ALA A 612 23.11 -4.70 13.28
N GLY A 613 23.13 -5.46 14.37
CA GLY A 613 24.29 -6.20 14.86
C GLY A 613 25.29 -5.34 15.66
N PRO A 614 26.27 -5.99 16.32
CA PRO A 614 27.15 -5.33 17.30
C PRO A 614 28.08 -4.28 16.69
N ASN A 615 28.36 -4.36 15.39
CA ASN A 615 29.23 -3.40 14.72
C ASN A 615 28.60 -2.02 14.56
N ALA A 616 27.27 -1.89 14.57
CA ALA A 616 26.58 -0.61 14.46
C ALA A 616 26.55 0.17 15.78
N GLN A 617 26.93 -0.46 16.89
CA GLN A 617 26.80 0.11 18.24
C GLN A 617 27.60 1.40 18.44
N HIS A 618 28.73 1.56 17.74
CA HIS A 618 29.57 2.76 17.78
C HIS A 618 28.87 4.03 17.30
N LEU A 619 27.77 3.91 16.55
CA LEU A 619 27.00 5.06 16.05
C LEU A 619 26.28 5.80 17.17
N VAL A 620 25.87 5.09 18.24
CA VAL A 620 25.26 5.71 19.43
C VAL A 620 26.29 6.62 20.12
N ASP A 621 27.49 6.09 20.35
CA ASP A 621 28.59 6.83 21.00
C ASP A 621 29.06 8.02 20.15
N TYR A 622 29.11 7.87 18.83
CA TYR A 622 29.51 8.92 17.89
C TYR A 622 28.51 10.09 17.89
N TYR A 623 27.21 9.80 17.85
CA TYR A 623 26.18 10.84 17.84
C TYR A 623 26.06 11.57 19.18
N ASP A 624 26.05 10.83 20.30
CA ASP A 624 25.96 11.43 21.63
C ASP A 624 27.20 12.30 21.95
N GLY A 625 28.35 12.03 21.32
CA GLY A 625 29.56 12.85 21.41
C GLY A 625 29.64 14.05 20.45
N TYR A 626 28.78 14.13 19.42
CA TYR A 626 28.79 15.20 18.42
C TYR A 626 27.85 16.37 18.78
N TRP A 627 26.78 16.09 19.56
CA TRP A 627 25.73 17.06 19.91
C TRP A 627 25.73 17.48 21.40
N HIS A 628 26.72 17.04 22.16
CA HIS A 628 27.08 17.55 23.51
C HIS A 628 28.42 18.28 23.45
#